data_AF-A0A966Z2H6-F1
#
_entry.id   AF-A0A966Z2H6-F1
#
_cell.length_a   1.000
_cell.length_b   1.000
_cell.length_c   1.000
_cell.angle_alpha   90.00
_cell.angle_beta   90.00
_cell.angle_gamma   90.00
#
_symmetry.space_group_name_H-M   'P 1'
#
loop_
_entity.id
_entity.type
_entity.pdbx_description
1 polymer ?
#
loop_
_entity_poly.entity_id
_entity_poly.type
_entity_poly.pdbx_seq_one_letter_code
_entity_poly.pdbx_strand_id
1 'polypeptide(L)'
;MRLKVGNINDEVMFDNVNYLNELQIADRMTHNSPYPIQTLEISPSSLLRVDMLAPVSYEGEGFIQLANFPRLSAEAASVNPEDGFDCQILSWHQDDRPLMGVKIRGRMAIVCQRCLDPLGLELEIHKTYVFLKTEGEADEFP
;
A
#
# COMPACT_ATOMS: atom_id res chain seq x y z
N MET A 1 10.54 7.79 17.04
CA MET A 1 9.06 7.72 17.09
C MET A 1 8.64 6.59 16.17
N ARG A 2 8.00 5.53 16.66
CA ARG A 2 7.50 4.43 15.82
C ARG A 2 6.04 4.74 15.50
N LEU A 3 5.76 5.09 14.26
CA LEU A 3 4.39 5.21 13.77
C LEU A 3 3.81 3.79 13.62
N LYS A 4 2.63 3.56 14.18
CA LYS A 4 1.89 2.31 14.00
C LYS A 4 0.63 2.57 13.19
N VAL A 5 0.24 1.54 12.45
CA VAL A 5 -0.73 1.60 11.36
C VAL A 5 -1.94 0.76 11.74
N GLY A 6 -3.13 1.37 11.78
CA GLY A 6 -4.41 0.66 11.86
C GLY A 6 -4.92 0.35 10.45
N ASN A 7 -5.44 -0.86 10.22
CA ASN A 7 -6.06 -1.25 8.95
C ASN A 7 -7.55 -0.89 9.00
N ILE A 8 -8.04 -0.10 8.05
CA ILE A 8 -9.44 0.32 8.03
C ILE A 8 -10.37 -0.76 7.45
N ASN A 9 -9.82 -1.81 6.80
CA ASN A 9 -10.61 -2.88 6.18
C ASN A 9 -10.03 -4.28 6.48
N ASP A 10 -10.62 -5.02 7.41
CA ASP A 10 -10.35 -6.46 7.66
C ASP A 10 -11.49 -7.34 7.13
N GLU A 11 -11.78 -7.24 5.82
CA GLU A 11 -12.58 -8.26 5.13
C GLU A 11 -11.86 -8.74 3.88
N VAL A 12 -11.57 -10.05 3.85
CA VAL A 12 -11.15 -10.78 2.66
C VAL A 12 -12.42 -11.18 1.92
N MET A 13 -12.94 -10.30 1.05
CA MET A 13 -13.93 -10.68 0.03
C MET A 13 -13.84 -9.76 -1.19
N PHE A 14 -13.83 -10.38 -2.37
CA PHE A 14 -13.88 -9.77 -3.68
C PHE A 14 -15.25 -9.13 -3.91
N ASP A 15 -15.41 -7.81 -3.71
CA ASP A 15 -16.59 -7.09 -4.20
C ASP A 15 -16.21 -5.74 -4.83
N ASN A 16 -16.33 -5.70 -6.16
CA ASN A 16 -15.97 -4.61 -7.08
C ASN A 16 -16.80 -3.31 -6.94
N VAL A 17 -17.73 -3.23 -5.98
CA VAL A 17 -18.73 -2.14 -5.93
C VAL A 17 -18.36 -1.04 -4.92
N ASN A 18 -17.57 -1.34 -3.88
CA ASN A 18 -17.10 -0.33 -2.92
C ASN A 18 -15.84 0.45 -3.39
N TYR A 19 -15.12 -0.09 -4.39
CA TYR A 19 -13.87 0.47 -4.90
C TYR A 19 -14.02 1.80 -5.63
N LEU A 20 -15.15 2.01 -6.33
CA LEU A 20 -15.39 3.24 -7.08
C LEU A 20 -15.74 4.43 -6.17
N ASN A 21 -16.22 4.18 -4.95
CA ASN A 21 -16.53 5.26 -4.01
C ASN A 21 -15.28 5.80 -3.32
N GLU A 22 -14.34 4.96 -2.87
CA GLU A 22 -13.13 5.44 -2.18
C GLU A 22 -12.19 6.23 -3.11
N LEU A 23 -12.04 5.79 -4.37
CA LEU A 23 -11.28 6.51 -5.38
C LEU A 23 -11.92 7.85 -5.76
N GLN A 24 -13.26 7.91 -5.89
CA GLN A 24 -13.97 9.18 -6.10
C GLN A 24 -13.93 10.11 -4.88
N ILE A 25 -13.78 9.56 -3.67
CA ILE A 25 -13.63 10.35 -2.43
C ILE A 25 -12.20 10.93 -2.36
N ALA A 26 -11.18 10.13 -2.65
CA ALA A 26 -9.79 10.60 -2.64
C ALA A 26 -9.52 11.66 -3.71
N ASP A 27 -10.06 11.47 -4.93
CA ASP A 27 -9.97 12.41 -6.05
C ASP A 27 -10.75 13.73 -5.78
N ARG A 28 -11.81 13.67 -4.96
CA ARG A 28 -12.55 14.85 -4.49
C ARG A 28 -11.90 15.56 -3.30
N MET A 29 -11.11 14.86 -2.48
CA MET A 29 -10.51 15.42 -1.25
C MET A 29 -9.11 16.01 -1.48
N THR A 30 -8.37 15.58 -2.50
CA THR A 30 -7.07 16.19 -2.87
C THR A 30 -7.22 17.60 -3.46
N HIS A 31 -8.35 17.91 -4.13
CA HIS A 31 -8.59 19.22 -4.74
C HIS A 31 -8.80 20.38 -3.74
N ASN A 32 -9.05 20.10 -2.45
CA ASN A 32 -9.26 21.10 -1.40
C ASN A 32 -8.41 20.85 -0.13
N SER A 33 -7.41 19.98 -0.20
CA SER A 33 -6.51 19.73 0.94
C SER A 33 -5.68 20.99 1.24
N PRO A 34 -5.57 21.42 2.52
CA PRO A 34 -4.67 22.52 2.88
C PRO A 34 -3.18 22.11 2.79
N TYR A 35 -2.90 20.83 2.60
CA TYR A 35 -1.55 20.29 2.55
C TYR A 35 -1.04 20.17 1.11
N PRO A 36 0.19 20.63 0.81
CA PRO A 36 0.78 20.47 -0.50
C PRO A 36 0.96 18.99 -0.83
N ILE A 37 0.74 18.64 -2.11
CA ILE A 37 0.96 17.29 -2.62
C ILE A 37 2.39 17.18 -3.15
N GLN A 38 3.12 16.17 -2.69
CA GLN A 38 4.46 15.82 -3.12
C GLN A 38 4.40 14.53 -3.94
N THR A 39 4.84 14.61 -5.19
CA THR A 39 5.01 13.42 -6.03
C THR A 39 6.16 12.56 -5.49
N LEU A 40 5.89 11.27 -5.35
CA LEU A 40 6.80 10.27 -4.82
C LEU A 40 7.16 9.27 -5.93
N GLU A 41 8.45 9.18 -6.25
CA GLU A 41 8.95 8.06 -7.05
C GLU A 41 8.81 6.76 -6.24
N ILE A 42 8.17 5.74 -6.80
CA ILE A 42 8.00 4.46 -6.14
C ILE A 42 9.32 3.65 -6.23
N SER A 43 10.20 3.91 -5.26
CA SER A 43 11.43 3.15 -5.03
C SER A 43 11.61 2.88 -3.53
N PRO A 44 12.33 1.82 -3.11
CA PRO A 44 12.58 1.57 -1.70
C PRO A 44 13.19 2.78 -0.96
N SER A 45 14.11 3.50 -1.62
CA SER A 45 14.79 4.65 -1.02
C SER A 45 13.90 5.88 -0.86
N SER A 46 12.90 6.04 -1.74
CA SER A 46 11.94 7.13 -1.68
C SER A 46 10.86 6.86 -0.63
N LEU A 47 10.37 5.62 -0.57
CA LEU A 47 9.40 5.18 0.44
C LEU A 47 9.93 5.33 1.87
N LEU A 48 11.24 5.10 2.09
CA LEU A 48 11.89 5.31 3.38
C LEU A 48 11.95 6.78 3.84
N ARG A 49 11.76 7.74 2.93
CA ARG A 49 11.80 9.18 3.23
C ARG A 49 10.42 9.77 3.51
N VAL A 50 9.36 8.99 3.37
CA VAL A 50 8.00 9.43 3.64
C VAL A 50 7.85 9.70 5.14
N ASP A 51 7.51 10.95 5.49
CA ASP A 51 7.15 11.34 6.85
C ASP A 51 5.64 11.56 6.91
N MET A 52 4.92 10.59 7.48
CA MET A 52 3.45 10.64 7.56
C MET A 52 2.92 11.70 8.52
N LEU A 53 3.77 12.27 9.39
CA LEU A 53 3.39 13.36 10.29
C LEU A 53 3.67 14.74 9.70
N ALA A 54 4.39 14.79 8.57
CA ALA A 54 4.62 16.05 7.90
C ALA A 54 3.29 16.59 7.35
N PRO A 55 3.06 17.91 7.37
CA PRO A 55 1.87 18.53 6.83
C PRO A 55 1.94 18.56 5.29
N VAL A 56 2.08 17.40 4.68
CA VAL A 56 2.17 17.18 3.24
C VAL A 56 1.41 15.90 2.88
N SER A 57 0.86 15.88 1.68
CA SER A 57 0.29 14.68 1.07
C SER A 57 1.29 14.09 0.08
N TYR A 58 1.28 12.78 -0.09
CA TYR A 58 2.14 12.06 -1.03
C TYR A 58 1.28 11.38 -2.08
N GLU A 59 1.74 11.43 -3.33
CA GLU A 59 1.14 10.70 -4.43
C GLU A 59 2.25 10.05 -5.25
N GLY A 60 2.14 8.75 -5.52
CA GLY A 60 3.14 8.05 -6.32
C GLY A 60 2.57 6.82 -6.99
N GLU A 61 3.07 6.53 -8.18
CA GLU A 61 2.77 5.32 -8.94
C GLU A 61 4.06 4.79 -9.56
N GLY A 62 4.23 3.48 -9.60
CA GLY A 62 5.35 2.84 -10.27
C GLY A 62 5.42 1.34 -10.01
N PHE A 63 6.52 0.74 -10.47
CA PHE A 63 6.74 -0.70 -10.38
C PHE A 63 7.89 -1.02 -9.42
N ILE A 64 7.63 -1.90 -8.46
CA ILE A 64 8.64 -2.39 -7.52
C ILE A 64 9.00 -3.82 -7.92
N GLN A 65 10.21 -4.01 -8.43
CA GLN A 65 10.75 -5.34 -8.78
C GLN A 65 10.77 -6.28 -7.57
N LEU A 66 10.51 -7.57 -7.81
CA LEU A 66 10.52 -8.60 -6.77
C LEU A 66 11.86 -8.67 -6.00
N ALA A 67 12.98 -8.33 -6.65
CA ALA A 67 14.30 -8.24 -6.04
C ALA A 67 14.38 -7.26 -4.84
N ASN A 68 13.49 -6.26 -4.78
CA ASN A 68 13.40 -5.33 -3.66
C ASN A 68 12.65 -5.91 -2.45
N PHE A 69 12.05 -7.10 -2.56
CA PHE A 69 11.34 -7.81 -1.50
C PHE A 69 12.07 -9.10 -1.14
N PRO A 70 13.19 -9.06 -0.39
CA PRO A 70 14.03 -10.23 -0.15
C PRO A 70 13.28 -11.40 0.51
N ARG A 71 12.29 -11.11 1.36
CA ARG A 71 11.43 -12.14 1.96
C ARG A 71 10.52 -12.82 0.94
N LEU A 72 9.90 -12.06 0.03
CA LEU A 72 9.04 -12.63 -1.01
C LEU A 72 9.87 -13.36 -2.07
N SER A 73 11.01 -12.78 -2.45
CA SER A 73 11.94 -13.41 -3.41
C SER A 73 12.45 -14.77 -2.93
N ALA A 74 12.57 -15.00 -1.63
CA ALA A 74 13.00 -16.29 -1.08
C ALA A 74 11.93 -17.39 -1.21
N GLU A 75 10.66 -17.01 -1.32
CA GLU A 75 9.51 -17.92 -1.45
C GLU A 75 9.12 -18.16 -2.93
N ALA A 76 9.76 -17.45 -3.85
CA ALA A 76 9.48 -17.56 -5.27
C ALA A 76 10.00 -18.89 -5.83
N ALA A 77 9.17 -19.59 -6.60
CA ALA A 77 9.59 -20.79 -7.34
C ALA A 77 10.58 -20.46 -8.47
N SER A 78 10.49 -19.25 -9.00
CA SER A 78 11.39 -18.68 -10.00
C SER A 78 11.32 -17.16 -9.93
N VAL A 79 12.39 -16.47 -10.32
CA VAL A 79 12.42 -15.01 -10.41
C VAL A 79 12.73 -14.60 -11.85
N ASN A 80 11.80 -13.89 -12.47
CA ASN A 80 11.96 -13.23 -13.75
C ASN A 80 12.17 -11.72 -13.56
N PRO A 81 12.83 -11.03 -14.50
CA PRO A 81 12.99 -9.57 -14.44
C PRO A 81 11.67 -8.79 -14.39
N GLU A 82 10.60 -9.38 -14.94
CA GLU A 82 9.25 -8.82 -14.98
C GLU A 82 8.44 -9.13 -13.71
N ASP A 83 8.97 -9.95 -12.79
CA ASP A 83 8.27 -10.26 -11.55
C ASP A 83 8.39 -9.07 -10.58
N GLY A 84 7.26 -8.70 -10.00
CA GLY A 84 7.17 -7.55 -9.11
C GLY A 84 5.74 -7.06 -8.98
N PHE A 85 5.61 -5.80 -8.57
CA PHE A 85 4.32 -5.22 -8.24
C PHE A 85 4.20 -3.79 -8.76
N ASP A 86 3.14 -3.55 -9.52
CA ASP A 86 2.59 -2.22 -9.70
C ASP A 86 2.08 -1.72 -8.35
N CYS A 87 2.51 -0.53 -7.97
CA CYS A 87 2.23 0.06 -6.67
C CYS A 87 1.78 1.50 -6.87
N GLN A 88 0.66 1.84 -6.24
CA GLN A 88 0.15 3.20 -6.15
C GLN A 88 -0.05 3.56 -4.69
N ILE A 89 0.41 4.76 -4.33
CA ILE A 89 0.28 5.33 -3.00
C ILE A 89 -0.37 6.69 -3.11
N LEU A 90 -1.36 6.93 -2.27
CA LEU A 90 -2.01 8.21 -2.12
C LEU A 90 -2.20 8.50 -0.64
N SER A 91 -1.75 9.65 -0.15
CA SER A 91 -2.00 10.08 1.22
C SER A 91 -2.81 11.37 1.29
N TRP A 92 -3.65 11.45 2.31
CA TRP A 92 -4.49 12.61 2.59
C TRP A 92 -4.68 12.77 4.08
N HIS A 93 -5.34 13.86 4.48
CA HIS A 93 -5.68 14.12 5.86
C HIS A 93 -7.20 14.16 6.03
N GLN A 94 -7.71 13.57 7.12
CA GLN A 94 -9.11 13.64 7.51
C GLN A 94 -9.17 13.94 9.01
N ASP A 95 -9.82 15.04 9.39
CA ASP A 95 -9.86 15.53 10.79
C ASP A 95 -8.47 15.59 11.45
N ASP A 96 -7.49 16.17 10.76
CA ASP A 96 -6.06 16.22 11.16
C ASP A 96 -5.37 14.85 11.37
N ARG A 97 -6.00 13.75 10.94
CA ARG A 97 -5.37 12.42 10.94
C ARG A 97 -4.79 12.13 9.55
N PRO A 98 -3.53 11.68 9.46
CA PRO A 98 -2.97 11.24 8.19
C PRO A 98 -3.54 9.87 7.81
N LEU A 99 -3.93 9.74 6.55
CA LEU A 99 -4.35 8.49 5.93
C LEU A 99 -3.49 8.18 4.71
N MET A 100 -3.35 6.90 4.40
CA MET A 100 -2.68 6.43 3.19
C MET A 100 -3.44 5.26 2.58
N GLY A 101 -3.86 5.44 1.34
CA GLY A 101 -4.26 4.37 0.43
C GLY A 101 -3.04 3.77 -0.23
N VAL A 102 -2.97 2.44 -0.23
CA VAL A 102 -1.94 1.66 -0.91
C VAL A 102 -2.65 0.64 -1.79
N LYS A 103 -2.35 0.68 -3.10
CA LYS A 103 -2.77 -0.33 -4.06
C LYS A 103 -1.54 -1.04 -4.58
N ILE A 104 -1.55 -2.37 -4.51
CA ILE A 104 -0.48 -3.24 -5.01
C ILE A 104 -1.12 -4.28 -5.91
N ARG A 105 -0.63 -4.39 -7.14
CA ARG A 105 -1.01 -5.45 -8.08
C ARG A 105 0.24 -6.09 -8.64
N GLY A 106 0.29 -7.41 -8.65
CA GLY A 106 1.46 -8.09 -9.20
C GLY A 106 1.22 -9.57 -9.38
N ARG A 107 2.23 -10.21 -9.96
CA ARG A 107 2.27 -11.65 -10.16
C ARG A 107 3.63 -12.16 -9.78
N MET A 108 3.67 -13.33 -9.15
CA MET A 108 4.92 -14.05 -8.91
C MET A 108 4.70 -15.56 -9.02
N ALA A 109 5.74 -16.30 -9.36
CA ALA A 109 5.71 -17.75 -9.27
C ALA A 109 6.04 -18.17 -7.83
N ILE A 110 5.16 -18.90 -7.16
CA ILE A 110 5.38 -19.51 -5.84
C ILE A 110 5.51 -21.02 -5.97
N VAL A 111 6.10 -21.68 -4.98
CA VAL A 111 6.12 -23.15 -4.94
C VAL A 111 4.79 -23.65 -4.38
N CYS A 112 4.08 -24.51 -5.12
CA CYS A 112 2.88 -25.15 -4.62
C CYS A 112 3.22 -26.08 -3.43
N GLN A 113 2.67 -25.82 -2.25
CA GLN A 113 2.94 -26.65 -1.06
C GLN A 113 2.42 -28.09 -1.17
N ARG A 114 1.55 -28.39 -2.14
CA ARG A 114 0.97 -29.72 -2.36
C ARG A 114 1.75 -30.58 -3.34
N CYS A 115 2.10 -30.04 -4.52
CA CYS A 115 2.77 -30.79 -5.58
C CYS A 115 4.22 -30.34 -5.84
N LEU A 116 4.68 -29.27 -5.18
CA LEU A 116 6.00 -28.64 -5.34
C LEU A 116 6.27 -28.04 -6.73
N ASP A 117 5.29 -28.01 -7.61
CA ASP A 117 5.40 -27.35 -8.91
C ASP A 117 5.23 -25.82 -8.79
N PRO A 118 5.82 -25.04 -9.72
CA PRO A 118 5.58 -23.61 -9.80
C PRO A 118 4.10 -23.29 -10.03
N LEU A 119 3.57 -22.37 -9.22
CA LEU A 119 2.21 -21.85 -9.31
C LEU A 119 2.26 -20.33 -9.48
N GLY A 120 1.59 -19.80 -10.49
CA GLY A 120 1.42 -18.35 -10.63
C GLY A 120 0.46 -17.83 -9.58
N LEU A 121 0.96 -17.04 -8.63
CA LEU A 121 0.16 -16.28 -7.69
C LEU A 121 -0.04 -14.88 -8.25
N GLU A 122 -1.31 -14.50 -8.44
CA GLU A 122 -1.70 -13.12 -8.72
C GLU A 122 -2.17 -12.48 -7.42
N LEU A 123 -1.69 -11.27 -7.15
CA LEU A 123 -1.99 -10.51 -5.95
C LEU A 123 -2.57 -9.17 -6.38
N GLU A 124 -3.73 -8.83 -5.82
CA GLU A 124 -4.28 -7.49 -5.87
C GLU A 124 -4.72 -7.11 -4.46
N ILE A 125 -4.11 -6.06 -3.93
CA ILE A 125 -4.35 -5.55 -2.59
C ILE A 125 -4.68 -4.07 -2.72
N HIS A 126 -5.76 -3.67 -2.07
CA HIS A 126 -6.08 -2.27 -1.85
C HIS A 126 -6.41 -2.11 -0.38
N LYS A 127 -5.65 -1.25 0.31
CA LYS A 127 -5.80 -1.01 1.74
C LYS A 127 -5.63 0.46 2.03
N THR A 128 -6.45 0.95 2.97
CA THR A 128 -6.31 2.27 3.54
C THR A 128 -5.88 2.14 4.98
N TYR A 129 -4.88 2.94 5.32
CA TYR A 129 -4.25 2.98 6.61
C TYR A 129 -4.47 4.34 7.25
N VAL A 130 -4.73 4.37 8.55
CA VAL A 130 -4.68 5.59 9.36
C VAL A 130 -3.44 5.55 10.24
N PHE A 131 -2.77 6.70 10.37
CA PHE A 131 -1.61 6.85 11.23
C PHE A 131 -2.02 7.49 12.56
N LEU A 132 -1.78 6.76 13.64
CA LEU A 132 -2.14 7.17 15.00
C LEU A 132 -0.88 7.56 15.78
N LYS A 133 -1.06 8.39 16.81
CA LYS A 133 0.07 9.02 17.50
C LYS A 133 0.74 8.05 18.47
N THR A 134 -0.03 7.11 19.02
CA THR A 134 0.44 6.18 20.04
C THR A 134 0.08 4.73 19.73
N GLU A 135 0.79 3.81 20.38
CA GLU A 135 0.52 2.38 20.30
C GLU A 135 -0.83 2.01 20.94
N GLY A 136 -1.17 2.61 22.08
CA GLY A 136 -2.47 2.37 22.72
C GLY A 136 -3.65 2.80 21.85
N GLU A 137 -3.53 3.95 21.16
CA GLU A 137 -4.53 4.38 20.18
C GLU A 137 -4.68 3.37 19.03
N ALA A 138 -3.58 2.75 18.59
CA ALA A 138 -3.60 1.76 17.51
C ALA A 138 -4.21 0.42 17.97
N ASP A 139 -3.94 -0.01 19.19
CA ASP A 139 -4.52 -1.24 19.76
C ASP A 139 -6.03 -1.09 20.03
N GLU A 140 -6.50 0.14 20.29
CA GLU A 140 -7.92 0.47 20.47
C GLU A 140 -8.62 0.85 19.15
N PHE A 141 -7.89 0.97 18.04
CA PHE A 141 -8.46 1.35 16.75
C PHE A 141 -9.31 0.20 16.17
N PRO A 142 -10.57 0.46 15.78
CA PRO A 142 -11.51 -0.57 15.34
C PRO A 142 -11.12 -1.24 14.03
#